data_AF-A0A093QS02-F1
#
_entry.id   AF-A0A093QS02-F1
#
_cell.length_a   1.000
_cell.length_b   1.000
_cell.length_c   1.000
_cell.angle_alpha   90.00
_cell.angle_beta   90.00
_cell.angle_gamma   90.00
#
_symmetry.space_group_name_H-M   'P 1'
#
loop_
_entity.id
_entity.type
_entity.pdbx_description
1 polymer ?
#
loop_
_entity_poly.entity_id
_entity_poly.type
_entity_poly.pdbx_seq_one_letter_code
_entity_poly.pdbx_strand_id
1 'polypeptide(L)'
;RSTHNEMEKNRRAHLRLCLEKLKGLVPLGPEAARHTTLSLLTKAKLHIKKLEDYDRKAVHQIEQLQREQRHLKRQLEKLGIERIRMDSIGSTVSSERSDSDRDVDVESTDDLPADLKKVPSDSDKRGGLQSVWSDEGYSSS
;
A
#
# COMPACT_ATOMS: atom_id res chain seq x y z
N ARG A 1 42.37 24.68 -31.73
CA ARG A 1 42.69 23.66 -30.71
C ARG A 1 42.18 24.04 -29.32
N SER A 2 42.44 25.26 -28.82
CA SER A 2 41.93 25.71 -27.50
C SER A 2 40.39 25.72 -27.40
N THR A 3 39.70 26.28 -28.39
CA THR A 3 38.22 26.32 -28.47
C THR A 3 37.59 24.94 -28.40
N HIS A 4 38.12 23.97 -29.17
CA HIS A 4 37.69 22.58 -29.14
C HIS A 4 37.83 21.95 -27.75
N ASN A 5 38.94 22.20 -27.05
CA ASN A 5 39.16 21.67 -25.71
C ASN A 5 38.20 22.28 -24.69
N GLU A 6 37.89 23.56 -24.80
CA GLU A 6 36.89 24.21 -23.92
C GLU A 6 35.48 23.66 -24.16
N MET A 7 35.08 23.47 -25.42
CA MET A 7 33.79 22.84 -25.73
C MET A 7 33.69 21.43 -25.15
N GLU A 8 34.75 20.61 -25.27
CA GLU A 8 34.75 19.26 -24.71
C GLU A 8 34.75 19.24 -23.18
N LYS A 9 35.45 20.18 -22.52
CA LYS A 9 35.38 20.34 -21.07
C LYS A 9 33.96 20.67 -20.61
N ASN A 10 33.31 21.64 -21.26
CA ASN A 10 31.94 22.02 -20.94
C ASN A 10 30.97 20.84 -21.14
N ARG A 11 31.09 20.13 -22.25
CA ARG A 11 30.30 18.93 -22.55
C ARG A 11 30.46 17.86 -21.47
N ARG A 12 31.69 17.60 -21.01
CA ARG A 12 31.96 16.64 -19.92
C ARG A 12 31.40 17.10 -18.58
N ALA A 13 31.47 18.39 -18.26
CA ALA A 13 30.88 18.93 -17.06
C ALA A 13 29.35 18.74 -17.06
N HIS A 14 28.69 19.03 -18.19
CA HIS A 14 27.26 18.81 -18.36
C HIS A 14 26.88 17.33 -18.19
N LEU A 15 27.64 16.41 -18.82
CA LEU A 15 27.40 14.98 -18.68
C LEU A 15 27.46 14.51 -17.21
N ARG A 16 28.46 14.98 -16.44
CA ARG A 16 28.56 14.65 -15.02
C ARG A 16 27.33 15.11 -14.24
N LEU A 17 26.84 16.32 -14.49
CA LEU A 17 25.62 16.83 -13.85
C LEU A 17 24.40 15.96 -14.16
N CYS A 18 24.24 15.52 -15.41
CA CYS A 18 23.15 14.63 -15.79
C CYS A 18 23.25 13.26 -15.09
N LEU A 19 24.46 12.71 -14.96
CA LEU A 19 24.67 11.44 -14.26
C LEU A 19 24.41 11.57 -12.75
N GLU A 20 24.79 12.68 -12.12
CA GLU A 20 24.47 12.92 -10.71
C GLU A 20 22.97 13.03 -10.47
N LYS A 21 22.24 13.75 -11.34
CA LYS A 21 20.77 13.77 -11.29
C LYS A 21 20.17 12.37 -11.42
N LEU A 22 20.69 11.57 -12.35
CA LEU A 22 20.22 10.19 -12.54
C LEU A 22 20.46 9.33 -11.30
N LYS A 23 21.59 9.48 -10.60
CA LYS A 23 21.86 8.74 -9.36
C LYS A 23 20.82 9.01 -8.28
N GLY A 24 20.27 10.22 -8.21
CA GLY A 24 19.21 10.57 -7.26
C GLY A 24 17.86 9.90 -7.53
N LEU A 25 17.61 9.46 -8.77
CA LEU A 25 16.34 8.83 -9.18
C LEU A 25 16.40 7.30 -9.16
N VAL A 26 17.59 6.72 -9.16
CA VAL A 26 17.78 5.27 -9.23
C VAL A 26 18.04 4.73 -7.82
N PRO A 27 17.41 3.63 -7.40
CA PRO A 27 17.69 2.99 -6.12
C PRO A 27 19.05 2.29 -6.17
N LEU A 28 20.12 3.02 -5.87
CA LEU A 28 21.51 2.54 -5.94
C LEU A 28 22.02 1.91 -4.63
N GLY A 29 21.27 2.08 -3.53
CA GLY A 29 21.68 1.60 -2.20
C GLY A 29 22.87 2.38 -1.62
N PRO A 30 23.43 1.92 -0.49
CA PRO A 30 24.51 2.63 0.23
C PRO A 30 25.82 2.76 -0.57
N GLU A 31 25.95 2.03 -1.68
CA GLU A 31 27.14 2.03 -2.54
C GLU A 31 27.03 2.92 -3.78
N ALA A 32 26.12 3.89 -3.75
CA ALA A 32 25.89 4.83 -4.86
C ALA A 32 27.18 5.51 -5.37
N ALA A 33 28.15 5.78 -4.49
CA ALA A 33 29.42 6.42 -4.83
C ALA A 33 30.37 5.53 -5.67
N ARG A 34 30.26 4.20 -5.60
CA ARG A 34 31.16 3.25 -6.30
C ARG A 34 30.68 2.87 -7.70
N HIS A 35 29.50 3.34 -8.12
CA HIS A 35 28.91 2.95 -9.39
C HIS A 35 29.62 3.61 -10.57
N THR A 36 30.00 2.80 -11.56
CA THR A 36 30.45 3.27 -12.88
C THR A 36 29.26 3.77 -13.70
N THR A 37 29.50 4.60 -14.73
CA THR A 37 28.45 5.07 -15.64
C THR A 37 27.64 3.93 -16.25
N LEU A 38 28.31 2.83 -16.66
CA LEU A 38 27.63 1.67 -17.22
C LEU A 38 26.69 1.02 -16.20
N SER A 39 27.17 0.79 -14.96
CA SER A 39 26.35 0.17 -13.91
C SER A 39 25.12 1.01 -13.55
N LEU A 40 25.27 2.34 -13.56
CA LEU A 40 24.17 3.28 -13.33
C LEU A 40 23.11 3.18 -14.43
N LEU A 41 23.52 3.23 -15.70
CA LEU A 41 22.59 3.14 -16.84
C LEU A 41 21.85 1.80 -16.88
N THR A 42 22.54 0.69 -16.59
CA THR A 42 21.93 -0.64 -16.51
C THR A 42 20.88 -0.71 -15.39
N LYS A 43 21.21 -0.18 -14.20
CA LYS A 43 20.26 -0.13 -13.06
C LYS A 43 19.08 0.80 -13.34
N ALA A 44 19.30 1.94 -13.98
CA ALA A 44 18.23 2.85 -14.38
C ALA A 44 17.24 2.16 -15.33
N LYS A 45 17.75 1.49 -16.37
CA LYS A 45 16.92 0.72 -17.30
C LYS A 45 16.12 -0.38 -16.60
N LEU A 46 16.75 -1.08 -15.65
CA LEU A 46 16.05 -2.08 -14.86
C LEU A 46 14.99 -1.46 -13.95
N HIS A 47 15.27 -0.29 -13.37
CA HIS A 47 14.33 0.39 -12.48
C HIS A 47 13.07 0.83 -13.21
N ILE A 48 13.19 1.38 -14.42
CA ILE A 48 12.05 1.73 -15.28
C ILE A 48 11.17 0.50 -15.50
N LYS A 49 11.75 -0.63 -15.93
CA LYS A 49 10.99 -1.88 -16.12
C LYS A 49 10.26 -2.34 -14.86
N LYS A 50 10.91 -2.24 -13.70
CA LYS A 50 10.28 -2.60 -12.42
C LYS A 50 9.09 -1.70 -12.09
N LEU A 51 9.21 -0.38 -12.33
CA LEU A 51 8.12 0.55 -12.12
C LEU A 51 6.94 0.24 -13.04
N GLU A 52 7.21 0.00 -14.33
CA GLU A 52 6.18 -0.41 -15.29
C GLU A 52 5.48 -1.72 -14.86
N ASP A 53 6.21 -2.68 -14.30
CA ASP A 53 5.64 -3.93 -13.78
C ASP A 53 4.77 -3.70 -12.54
N TYR A 54 5.19 -2.81 -11.63
CA TYR A 54 4.41 -2.44 -10.45
C TYR A 54 3.12 -1.74 -10.85
N ASP A 55 3.16 -0.80 -11.79
CA ASP A 55 1.97 -0.09 -12.27
C ASP A 55 0.97 -1.06 -12.88
N ARG A 56 1.42 -2.01 -13.73
CA ARG A 56 0.56 -3.05 -14.30
C ARG A 56 -0.11 -3.91 -13.22
N LYS A 57 0.64 -4.32 -12.19
CA LYS A 57 0.10 -5.11 -11.07
C LYS A 57 -0.86 -4.31 -10.22
N ALA A 58 -0.58 -3.03 -9.96
CA ALA A 58 -1.44 -2.16 -9.18
C ALA A 58 -2.79 -1.96 -9.87
N VAL A 59 -2.79 -1.73 -11.19
CA VAL A 59 -4.04 -1.66 -11.98
C VAL A 59 -4.84 -2.95 -11.86
N HIS A 60 -4.19 -4.11 -12.01
CA HIS A 60 -4.87 -5.39 -11.85
C HIS A 60 -5.47 -5.55 -10.44
N GLN A 61 -4.73 -5.18 -9.41
CA GLN A 61 -5.20 -5.26 -8.02
C GLN A 61 -6.42 -4.35 -7.80
N ILE A 62 -6.40 -3.14 -8.34
CA ILE A 62 -7.55 -2.23 -8.28
C ILE A 62 -8.77 -2.87 -8.93
N GLU A 63 -8.64 -3.48 -10.10
CA GLU A 63 -9.75 -4.16 -10.77
C GLU A 63 -10.32 -5.31 -9.93
N GLN A 64 -9.46 -6.13 -9.31
CA GLN A 64 -9.91 -7.23 -8.46
C GLN A 64 -10.69 -6.71 -7.25
N LEU A 65 -10.13 -5.73 -6.54
CA LEU A 65 -10.79 -5.13 -5.38
C LEU A 65 -12.13 -4.48 -5.76
N GLN A 66 -12.23 -3.87 -6.95
CA GLN A 66 -13.50 -3.35 -7.44
C GLN A 66 -14.51 -4.45 -7.76
N ARG A 67 -14.08 -5.61 -8.29
CA ARG A 67 -14.96 -6.77 -8.50
C ARG A 67 -15.47 -7.30 -7.16
N GLU A 68 -14.59 -7.45 -6.17
CA GLU A 68 -14.94 -7.88 -4.81
C GLU A 68 -15.91 -6.92 -4.14
N GLN A 69 -15.63 -5.62 -4.21
CA GLN A 69 -16.53 -4.60 -3.66
C GLN A 69 -17.94 -4.70 -4.27
N ARG A 70 -18.04 -4.87 -5.60
CA ARG A 70 -19.34 -5.07 -6.27
C ARG A 70 -20.01 -6.37 -5.84
N HIS A 71 -19.25 -7.44 -5.67
CA HIS A 71 -19.78 -8.72 -5.21
C HIS A 71 -20.37 -8.61 -3.80
N LEU A 72 -19.60 -8.05 -2.86
CA LEU A 72 -20.01 -7.85 -1.47
C LEU A 72 -21.23 -6.92 -1.36
N LYS A 73 -21.26 -5.83 -2.13
CA LYS A 73 -22.43 -4.93 -2.19
C LYS A 73 -23.71 -5.67 -2.60
N ARG A 74 -23.66 -6.54 -3.61
CA ARG A 74 -24.81 -7.36 -4.02
C ARG A 74 -25.22 -8.39 -2.96
N GLN A 75 -24.26 -8.95 -2.22
CA GLN A 75 -24.57 -9.87 -1.12
C GLN A 75 -25.29 -9.14 0.02
N LEU A 76 -24.83 -7.94 0.38
CA LEU A 76 -25.48 -7.10 1.37
C LEU A 76 -26.90 -6.71 0.94
N GLU A 77 -27.09 -6.34 -0.33
CA GLU A 77 -28.42 -6.02 -0.86
C GLU A 77 -29.37 -7.21 -0.74
N LYS A 78 -28.94 -8.43 -1.10
CA LYS A 78 -29.74 -9.64 -0.95
C LYS A 78 -30.13 -9.91 0.50
N LEU A 79 -29.18 -9.81 1.43
CA LEU A 79 -29.43 -10.01 2.86
C LEU A 79 -30.32 -8.90 3.45
N GLY A 80 -30.22 -7.67 2.93
CA GLY A 80 -31.11 -6.57 3.30
C GLY A 80 -32.54 -6.77 2.80
N ILE A 81 -32.71 -7.27 1.58
CA ILE A 81 -34.02 -7.62 1.00
C ILE A 81 -34.64 -8.83 1.73
N GLU A 82 -33.84 -9.84 2.07
CA GLU A 82 -34.28 -10.98 2.89
C GLU A 82 -34.69 -10.51 4.30
N ARG A 83 -33.93 -9.56 4.86
CA ARG A 83 -34.26 -8.61 5.95
C ARG A 83 -35.74 -8.21 5.93
N ILE A 84 -36.05 -7.35 4.95
CA ILE A 84 -37.32 -6.63 4.70
C ILE A 84 -38.49 -7.58 4.34
N ARG A 85 -38.19 -8.74 3.78
CA ARG A 85 -39.21 -9.75 3.50
C ARG A 85 -39.61 -10.51 4.75
N MET A 86 -38.66 -10.84 5.63
CA MET A 86 -38.92 -11.68 6.80
C MET A 86 -39.65 -10.93 7.93
N ASP A 87 -39.38 -9.64 8.10
CA ASP A 87 -40.09 -8.73 9.02
C ASP A 87 -41.48 -8.30 8.50
N SER A 88 -41.76 -8.41 7.20
CA SER A 88 -43.07 -8.07 6.60
C SER A 88 -44.11 -9.19 6.55
N ILE A 89 -43.77 -10.45 6.88
CA ILE A 89 -44.75 -11.57 6.92
C ILE A 89 -45.39 -11.76 8.31
N GLY A 90 -45.07 -10.90 9.29
CA GLY A 90 -45.45 -11.08 10.70
C GLY A 90 -46.36 -10.02 11.33
N SER A 91 -46.68 -8.90 10.65
CA SER A 91 -47.51 -7.85 11.25
C SER A 91 -48.63 -7.39 10.32
N THR A 92 -49.73 -8.14 10.35
CA THR A 92 -51.05 -7.51 10.28
C THR A 92 -51.40 -6.97 11.67
N VAL A 93 -51.88 -5.73 11.72
CA VAL A 93 -52.47 -4.97 12.85
C VAL A 93 -51.59 -3.82 13.39
N SER A 94 -51.87 -2.65 12.82
CA SER A 94 -52.10 -1.34 13.45
C SER A 94 -51.08 -0.77 14.46
N SER A 95 -50.47 0.36 14.10
CA SER A 95 -50.44 1.53 15.00
C SER A 95 -50.22 2.82 14.23
N GLU A 96 -51.16 3.74 14.39
CA GLU A 96 -51.08 5.11 13.92
C GLU A 96 -49.98 5.89 14.66
N ARG A 97 -49.30 6.78 13.92
CA ARG A 97 -48.57 7.98 14.38
C ARG A 97 -47.37 7.77 15.32
N SER A 98 -46.17 8.02 14.80
CA SER A 98 -45.11 8.63 15.62
C SER A 98 -44.29 9.56 14.75
N ASP A 99 -44.58 10.84 14.90
CA ASP A 99 -43.85 11.97 14.35
C ASP A 99 -42.76 12.31 15.38
N SER A 100 -41.49 12.15 15.01
CA SER A 100 -40.38 12.54 15.87
C SER A 100 -39.20 13.02 15.04
N ASP A 101 -39.30 14.27 14.60
CA ASP A 101 -38.16 15.10 14.22
C ASP A 101 -37.22 15.29 15.42
N ARG A 102 -36.01 14.77 15.30
CA ARG A 102 -34.87 15.14 16.15
C ARG A 102 -33.61 15.17 15.29
N ASP A 103 -33.36 16.31 14.67
CA ASP A 103 -32.03 16.67 14.17
C ASP A 103 -31.07 16.81 15.36
N VAL A 104 -30.05 15.95 15.41
CA VAL A 104 -28.93 16.07 16.35
C VAL A 104 -27.76 16.69 15.61
N ASP A 105 -27.57 17.99 15.81
CA ASP A 105 -26.39 18.72 15.39
C ASP A 105 -25.21 18.33 16.29
N VAL A 106 -24.12 17.84 15.70
CA VAL A 106 -22.91 17.42 16.41
C VAL A 106 -21.92 18.57 16.33
N GLU A 107 -21.90 19.38 17.39
CA GLU A 107 -20.95 20.48 17.56
C GLU A 107 -19.51 19.92 17.68
N SER A 108 -18.69 20.27 16.69
CA SER A 108 -17.25 19.98 16.65
C SER A 108 -16.51 20.92 17.59
N THR A 109 -16.02 20.38 18.71
CA THR A 109 -15.06 21.08 19.58
C THR A 109 -13.66 20.57 19.27
N ASP A 110 -12.96 21.32 18.44
CA ASP A 110 -11.50 21.27 18.31
C ASP A 110 -10.87 21.78 19.61
N ASP A 111 -9.94 21.04 20.19
CA ASP A 111 -8.76 21.60 20.86
C ASP A 111 -7.78 20.48 21.25
N LEU A 112 -6.61 20.46 20.59
CA LEU A 112 -5.38 19.85 21.10
C LEU A 112 -4.57 20.98 21.75
N PRO A 113 -3.85 20.76 22.87
CA PRO A 113 -2.45 20.37 22.67
C PRO A 113 -1.79 19.55 23.80
N ALA A 114 -0.65 18.97 23.40
CA ALA A 114 0.58 18.76 24.18
C ALA A 114 0.70 17.60 25.19
N ASP A 115 1.46 16.60 24.74
CA ASP A 115 2.71 16.16 25.38
C ASP A 115 2.62 15.36 26.69
N LEU A 116 2.42 14.05 26.57
CA LEU A 116 2.84 13.08 27.60
C LEU A 116 3.62 11.92 26.97
N LYS A 117 4.91 11.91 27.33
CA LYS A 117 5.94 10.93 27.00
C LYS A 117 5.47 9.50 27.29
N LYS A 118 5.47 8.63 26.29
CA LYS A 118 5.24 7.19 26.47
C LYS A 118 6.57 6.48 26.70
N VAL A 119 6.79 6.08 27.95
CA VAL A 119 7.87 5.16 28.38
C VAL A 119 7.59 3.77 27.77
N PRO A 120 8.59 3.05 27.24
CA PRO A 120 8.38 1.67 26.80
C PRO A 120 8.40 0.76 28.04
N SER A 121 7.24 0.19 28.38
CA SER A 121 7.15 -0.87 29.39
C SER A 121 7.41 -2.20 28.72
N ASP A 122 8.56 -2.76 29.04
CA ASP A 122 8.96 -4.14 28.73
C ASP A 122 8.07 -5.11 29.52
N SER A 123 7.55 -6.14 28.86
CA SER A 123 6.93 -7.27 29.55
C SER A 123 7.22 -8.58 28.80
N ASP A 124 8.00 -9.38 29.50
CA ASP A 124 8.52 -10.69 29.14
C ASP A 124 7.44 -11.79 29.05
N LYS A 125 7.75 -12.77 28.19
CA LYS A 125 7.51 -14.23 28.28
C LYS A 125 6.10 -14.78 28.55
N ARG A 126 5.60 -15.48 27.54
CA ARG A 126 4.89 -16.78 27.62
C ARG A 126 5.15 -17.52 26.30
N GLY A 127 6.00 -18.55 26.29
CA GLY A 127 5.57 -19.96 26.32
C GLY A 127 4.96 -20.36 24.97
N GLY A 128 5.62 -21.05 24.05
CA GLY A 128 6.29 -22.33 24.24
C GLY A 128 5.30 -23.47 23.99
N LEU A 129 4.99 -23.77 22.72
CA LEU A 129 4.44 -25.06 22.31
C LEU A 129 5.18 -25.56 21.07
N GLN A 130 6.03 -26.53 21.35
CA GLN A 130 6.65 -27.49 20.46
C GLN A 130 5.54 -28.34 19.85
N SER A 131 5.41 -28.42 18.52
CA SER A 131 4.77 -29.59 17.89
C SER A 131 5.73 -30.19 16.88
N VAL A 132 6.29 -31.31 17.29
CA VAL A 132 7.15 -32.19 16.53
C VAL A 132 6.25 -32.99 15.59
N TRP A 133 6.40 -32.80 14.28
CA TRP A 133 5.94 -33.79 13.30
C TRP A 133 7.15 -34.61 12.88
N SER A 134 7.27 -35.77 13.52
CA SER A 134 7.87 -37.01 12.99
C SER A 134 6.98 -37.48 11.82
N ASP A 135 7.32 -38.33 10.85
CA ASP A 135 8.47 -39.14 10.39
C ASP A 135 8.04 -39.66 8.99
N GLU A 136 8.89 -40.42 8.31
CA GLU A 136 8.66 -41.25 7.10
C GLU A 136 8.69 -40.53 5.73
N GLY A 137 9.43 -41.02 4.72
CA GLY A 137 10.20 -42.24 4.61
C GLY A 137 10.98 -42.27 3.31
N TYR A 138 12.08 -43.01 3.34
CA TYR A 138 12.94 -43.38 2.23
C TYR A 138 12.15 -44.04 1.08
N SER A 139 12.43 -43.66 -0.16
CA SER A 139 12.45 -44.65 -1.25
C SER A 139 13.27 -44.13 -2.43
N SER A 140 14.45 -44.72 -2.62
CA SER A 140 15.16 -44.71 -3.89
C SER A 140 14.83 -46.01 -4.62
N SER A 141 14.39 -45.90 -5.86
CA SER A 141 14.62 -46.84 -6.95
C SER A 141 14.57 -46.06 -8.25
#